data_AF-A0A0K1Q423-F1
#
_entry.id   AF-A0A0K1Q423-F1
#
_cell.length_a   1.000
_cell.length_b   1.000
_cell.length_c   1.000
_cell.angle_alpha   90.00
_cell.angle_beta   90.00
_cell.angle_gamma   90.00
#
_symmetry.space_group_name_H-M   'P 1'
#
loop_
_entity.id
_entity.type
_entity.pdbx_description
1 polymer ?
#
loop_
_entity_poly.entity_id
_entity_poly.type
_entity_poly.pdbx_seq_one_letter_code
_entity_poly.pdbx_strand_id
1 'polypeptide(L)'
;MRTKGVAVRSILLGVETLWGPSGLERVKDALAPEIRSQIEPLVLSADWYDVTVPAAIHVAVKETVGNGSWRYSRDIGREAGRVDWKGVHRIFLRAFSYDTIFERVERAWRQYQSQGVVTWKRYGDTRASGIVTDVQGLNEGIWLSVAGRLEVLFEFAGAKTSLCELVRFTSNDAVFDLAWKKS
;
A
#
# COMPACT_ATOMS: atom_id res chain seq x y z
N MET A 1 -11.05 8.38 -8.66
CA MET A 1 -10.27 8.64 -7.43
C MET A 1 -8.84 9.02 -7.82
N ARG A 2 -8.14 9.84 -7.04
CA ARG A 2 -6.72 10.15 -7.28
C ARG A 2 -5.85 9.72 -6.10
N THR A 3 -4.60 9.37 -6.39
CA THR A 3 -3.57 9.02 -5.42
C THR A 3 -2.37 9.96 -5.52
N LYS A 4 -1.65 10.18 -4.42
CA LYS A 4 -0.41 10.97 -4.45
C LYS A 4 0.70 10.23 -5.17
N GLY A 5 1.52 10.97 -5.91
CA GLY A 5 2.65 10.43 -6.68
C GLY A 5 3.68 9.71 -5.83
N VAL A 6 3.87 10.11 -4.57
CA VAL A 6 4.76 9.37 -3.65
C VAL A 6 4.31 7.93 -3.43
N ALA A 7 3.00 7.64 -3.42
CA ALA A 7 2.50 6.27 -3.31
C ALA A 7 2.77 5.45 -4.58
N VAL A 8 2.60 6.06 -5.76
CA VAL A 8 2.94 5.44 -7.06
C VAL A 8 4.45 5.16 -7.13
N ARG A 9 5.27 6.13 -6.73
CA ARG A 9 6.73 5.99 -6.70
C ARG A 9 7.17 4.88 -5.76
N SER A 10 6.58 4.76 -4.56
CA SER A 10 6.95 3.68 -3.63
C SER A 10 6.51 2.30 -4.11
N ILE A 11 5.43 2.20 -4.90
CA ILE A 11 5.07 0.96 -5.61
C ILE A 11 6.16 0.58 -6.62
N LEU A 12 6.59 1.51 -7.49
CA LEU A 12 7.64 1.25 -8.50
C LEU A 12 8.98 0.85 -7.85
N LEU A 13 9.35 1.52 -6.75
CA LEU A 13 10.54 1.15 -5.96
C LEU A 13 10.39 -0.23 -5.32
N GLY A 14 9.18 -0.60 -4.87
CA GLY A 14 8.90 -1.94 -4.37
C GLY A 14 9.05 -3.01 -5.45
N VAL A 15 8.58 -2.74 -6.67
CA VAL A 15 8.79 -3.61 -7.84
C VAL A 15 10.29 -3.75 -8.14
N GLU A 16 11.02 -2.65 -8.23
CA GLU A 16 12.47 -2.69 -8.48
C GLU A 16 13.23 -3.43 -7.37
N THR A 17 12.82 -3.30 -6.11
CA THR A 17 13.45 -4.00 -4.98
C THR A 17 13.27 -5.51 -5.09
N LEU A 18 12.09 -5.98 -5.52
CA LEU A 18 11.77 -7.41 -5.58
C LEU A 18 12.34 -8.11 -6.82
N TRP A 19 12.40 -7.43 -7.97
CA TRP A 19 12.79 -8.05 -9.25
C TRP A 19 13.93 -7.32 -9.99
N GLY A 20 14.53 -6.30 -9.38
CA GLY A 20 15.59 -5.49 -9.98
C GLY A 20 15.10 -4.56 -11.10
N PRO A 21 16.02 -3.79 -11.70
CA PRO A 21 15.71 -2.87 -12.78
C PRO A 21 15.07 -3.56 -13.99
N SER A 22 15.53 -4.77 -14.35
CA SER A 22 14.96 -5.55 -15.46
C SER A 22 13.53 -6.02 -15.17
N GLY A 23 13.21 -6.33 -13.91
CA GLY A 23 11.84 -6.62 -13.49
C GLY A 23 10.92 -5.40 -13.64
N LEU A 24 11.40 -4.24 -13.20
CA LEU A 24 10.66 -2.98 -13.33
C LEU A 24 10.41 -2.61 -14.80
N GLU A 25 11.42 -2.72 -15.67
CA GLU A 25 11.26 -2.42 -17.10
C GLU A 25 10.23 -3.35 -17.76
N ARG A 26 10.24 -4.66 -17.47
CA ARG A 26 9.19 -5.57 -17.97
C ARG A 26 7.78 -5.16 -17.55
N VAL A 27 7.62 -4.69 -16.30
CA VAL A 27 6.34 -4.18 -15.82
C VAL A 27 5.93 -2.92 -16.58
N LYS A 28 6.85 -1.98 -16.82
CA LYS A 28 6.58 -0.75 -17.58
C LYS A 28 6.25 -1.04 -19.04
N ASP A 29 6.94 -1.99 -19.66
CA ASP A 29 6.71 -2.39 -21.05
C ASP A 29 5.32 -3.03 -21.25
N ALA A 30 4.75 -3.62 -20.21
CA ALA A 30 3.39 -4.17 -20.24
C ALA A 30 2.29 -3.13 -20.00
N LEU A 31 2.63 -1.88 -19.62
CA LEU A 31 1.64 -0.83 -19.43
C LEU A 31 1.17 -0.28 -20.78
N ALA A 32 -0.11 0.10 -20.83
CA ALA A 32 -0.62 0.90 -21.93
C ALA A 32 0.20 2.20 -22.07
N PRO A 33 0.47 2.69 -23.30
CA PRO A 33 1.30 3.87 -23.52
C PRO A 33 0.88 5.09 -22.71
N GLU A 34 -0.43 5.30 -22.54
CA GLU A 34 -1.01 6.43 -21.81
C GLU A 34 -0.79 6.35 -20.29
N ILE A 35 -0.63 5.14 -19.76
CA ILE A 35 -0.27 4.93 -18.34
C ILE A 35 1.24 5.06 -18.18
N ARG A 36 2.02 4.48 -19.11
CA ARG A 36 3.49 4.56 -19.09
C ARG A 36 3.97 6.01 -19.12
N SER A 37 3.37 6.84 -19.99
CA SER A 37 3.72 8.27 -20.09
C SER A 37 3.42 9.08 -18.83
N GLN A 38 2.60 8.57 -17.90
CA GLN A 38 2.34 9.23 -16.62
C GLN A 38 3.42 8.93 -15.57
N ILE A 39 4.16 7.83 -15.72
CA ILE A 39 5.20 7.43 -14.77
C ILE A 39 6.63 7.66 -15.29
N GLU A 40 6.76 8.03 -16.56
CA GLU A 40 8.03 8.36 -17.22
C GLU A 40 8.14 9.84 -17.59
N PRO A 41 9.35 10.44 -17.55
CA PRO A 41 10.60 9.85 -17.07
C PRO A 41 10.64 9.75 -15.52
N LEU A 42 9.72 10.42 -14.82
CA LEU A 42 9.70 10.49 -13.37
C LEU A 42 8.29 10.74 -12.82
N VAL A 43 7.92 9.99 -11.78
CA VAL A 43 6.74 10.29 -10.95
C VAL A 43 7.06 11.39 -9.94
N LEU A 44 6.37 12.52 -10.04
CA LEU A 44 6.51 13.63 -9.10
C LEU A 44 5.77 13.31 -7.80
N SER A 45 6.51 13.30 -6.68
CA SER A 45 5.97 12.84 -5.39
C SER A 45 4.80 13.69 -4.88
N ALA A 46 4.79 14.98 -5.20
CA ALA A 46 3.77 15.94 -4.75
C ALA A 46 2.49 15.92 -5.59
N ASP A 47 2.51 15.37 -6.80
CA ASP A 47 1.41 15.43 -7.75
C ASP A 47 0.31 14.40 -7.43
N TRP A 48 -0.84 14.57 -8.09
CA TRP A 48 -1.99 13.68 -7.98
C TRP A 48 -2.18 12.91 -9.29
N TYR A 49 -2.17 11.60 -9.19
CA TYR A 49 -2.32 10.66 -10.30
C TYR A 49 -3.69 10.01 -10.24
N ASP A 50 -4.26 9.66 -11.40
CA ASP A 50 -5.47 8.87 -11.41
C ASP A 50 -5.21 7.47 -10.82
N VAL A 51 -6.17 6.93 -10.08
CA VAL A 51 -6.05 5.62 -9.42
C VAL A 51 -5.88 4.46 -10.41
N THR A 52 -6.26 4.66 -11.67
CA THR A 52 -5.99 3.72 -12.77
C THR A 52 -4.50 3.47 -12.97
N VAL A 53 -3.62 4.43 -12.64
CA VAL A 53 -2.16 4.28 -12.75
C VAL A 53 -1.61 3.19 -11.82
N PRO A 54 -1.74 3.29 -10.47
CA PRO A 54 -1.30 2.21 -9.59
C PRO A 54 -2.08 0.91 -9.83
N ALA A 55 -3.34 0.97 -10.24
CA ALA A 55 -4.12 -0.24 -10.55
C ALA A 55 -3.51 -1.01 -11.72
N ALA A 56 -3.17 -0.30 -12.81
CA ALA A 56 -2.51 -0.86 -13.98
C ALA A 56 -1.11 -1.40 -13.66
N ILE A 57 -0.33 -0.73 -12.81
CA ILE A 57 0.98 -1.24 -12.35
C ILE A 57 0.82 -2.60 -11.66
N HIS A 58 -0.16 -2.74 -10.75
CA HIS A 58 -0.39 -4.01 -10.07
C HIS A 58 -0.87 -5.12 -11.02
N VAL A 59 -1.69 -4.79 -12.02
CA VAL A 59 -2.08 -5.75 -13.08
C VAL A 59 -0.85 -6.20 -13.88
N ALA A 60 -0.04 -5.25 -14.34
CA ALA A 60 1.18 -5.55 -15.09
C ALA A 60 2.17 -6.39 -14.28
N VAL A 61 2.32 -6.12 -12.97
CA VAL A 61 3.10 -6.98 -12.05
C VAL A 61 2.58 -8.41 -12.08
N LYS A 62 1.27 -8.61 -11.88
CA LYS A 62 0.64 -9.93 -11.88
C LYS A 62 0.93 -10.68 -13.19
N GLU A 63 0.86 -10.00 -14.32
CA GLU A 63 0.99 -10.62 -15.65
C GLU A 63 2.43 -10.90 -16.07
N THR A 64 3.40 -10.12 -15.60
CA THR A 64 4.78 -10.19 -16.09
C THR A 64 5.74 -10.90 -15.12
N VAL A 65 5.78 -10.46 -13.87
CA VAL A 65 6.76 -10.91 -12.87
C VAL A 65 6.12 -11.68 -11.71
N GLY A 66 4.80 -11.60 -11.59
CA GLY A 66 4.00 -12.17 -10.53
C GLY A 66 3.38 -13.54 -10.87
N ASN A 67 3.66 -14.11 -12.05
CA ASN A 67 3.18 -15.43 -12.48
C ASN A 67 1.65 -15.61 -12.34
N GLY A 68 0.87 -14.59 -12.68
CA GLY A 68 -0.58 -14.60 -12.56
C GLY A 68 -1.11 -14.46 -11.13
N SER A 69 -0.25 -14.23 -10.13
CA SER A 69 -0.66 -14.12 -8.72
C SER A 69 -0.67 -12.68 -8.19
N TRP A 70 -1.72 -12.34 -7.44
CA TRP A 70 -1.79 -11.08 -6.69
C TRP A 70 -0.94 -11.06 -5.41
N ARG A 71 -0.44 -12.22 -4.95
CA ARG A 71 0.32 -12.33 -3.69
C ARG A 71 1.45 -11.31 -3.62
N TYR A 72 2.16 -11.11 -4.72
CA TYR A 72 3.30 -10.19 -4.77
C TYR A 72 2.90 -8.71 -4.64
N SER A 73 1.63 -8.37 -4.83
CA SER A 73 1.16 -7.01 -4.51
C SER A 73 1.24 -6.70 -3.02
N ARG A 74 1.05 -7.70 -2.16
CA ARG A 74 1.32 -7.55 -0.72
C ARG A 74 2.81 -7.33 -0.45
N ASP A 75 3.68 -8.09 -1.11
CA ASP A 75 5.13 -7.95 -0.96
C ASP A 75 5.61 -6.56 -1.42
N ILE A 76 5.09 -6.06 -2.54
CA ILE A 76 5.31 -4.67 -2.99
C ILE A 76 4.83 -3.68 -1.93
N GLY A 77 3.65 -3.92 -1.35
CA GLY A 77 3.12 -3.11 -0.26
C GLY A 77 4.07 -3.05 0.94
N ARG A 78 4.66 -4.18 1.32
CA ARG A 78 5.67 -4.24 2.39
C ARG A 78 6.90 -3.40 2.03
N GLU A 79 7.46 -3.57 0.83
CA GLU A 79 8.62 -2.75 0.41
C GLU A 79 8.29 -1.26 0.34
N ALA A 80 7.15 -0.91 -0.24
CA ALA A 80 6.69 0.47 -0.31
C ALA A 80 6.49 1.08 1.08
N GLY A 81 5.90 0.33 2.02
CA GLY A 81 5.78 0.73 3.42
C GLY A 81 7.14 0.98 4.07
N ARG A 82 8.16 0.15 3.78
CA ARG A 82 9.51 0.38 4.32
C ARG A 82 10.12 1.67 3.80
N VAL A 83 9.84 2.04 2.55
CA VAL A 83 10.29 3.32 1.96
C VAL A 83 9.53 4.49 2.59
N ASP A 84 8.20 4.42 2.63
CA ASP A 84 7.33 5.50 3.09
C ASP A 84 7.54 5.84 4.58
N TRP A 85 7.84 4.83 5.38
CA TRP A 85 8.06 4.98 6.82
C TRP A 85 9.54 5.05 7.23
N LYS A 86 10.47 5.11 6.26
CA LYS A 86 11.91 5.26 6.53
C LYS A 86 12.21 6.67 7.04
N GLY A 87 13.05 6.79 8.07
CA GLY A 87 13.58 8.07 8.56
C GLY A 87 13.05 8.50 9.93
N VAL A 88 12.84 9.81 10.12
CA VAL A 88 12.43 10.44 11.39
C VAL A 88 11.15 9.84 11.96
N HIS A 89 10.23 9.40 11.09
CA HIS A 89 8.99 8.72 11.51
C HIS A 89 9.23 7.41 12.26
N ARG A 90 10.25 6.61 11.91
CA ARG A 90 10.52 5.32 12.54
C ARG A 90 10.84 5.44 14.04
N ILE A 91 11.58 6.48 14.44
CA ILE A 91 12.00 6.68 15.84
C ILE A 91 10.78 7.00 16.71
N PHE A 92 9.87 7.84 16.21
CA PHE A 92 8.67 8.22 16.94
C PHE A 92 7.58 7.13 16.94
N LEU A 93 7.52 6.27 15.91
CA LEU A 93 6.50 5.23 15.81
C LEU A 93 6.53 4.23 16.99
N ARG A 94 7.71 3.90 17.52
CA ARG A 94 7.84 3.02 18.70
C ARG A 94 7.34 3.63 20.01
N ALA A 95 7.22 4.95 20.07
CA ALA A 95 6.77 5.65 21.27
C ALA A 95 5.24 5.79 21.32
N PHE A 96 4.53 5.44 20.25
CA PHE A 96 3.07 5.58 20.17
C PHE A 96 2.33 4.33 20.62
N SER A 97 1.18 4.53 21.26
CA SER A 97 0.20 3.46 21.45
C SER A 97 -0.37 3.01 20.10
N TYR A 98 -0.83 1.76 20.00
CA TYR A 98 -1.47 1.26 18.79
C TYR A 98 -2.72 2.07 18.39
N ASP A 99 -3.44 2.66 19.36
CA ASP A 99 -4.58 3.53 19.07
C ASP A 99 -4.12 4.79 18.31
N THR A 100 -3.03 5.41 18.76
CA THR A 100 -2.39 6.53 18.05
C THR A 100 -1.92 6.12 16.64
N ILE A 101 -1.50 4.86 16.45
CA ILE A 101 -1.10 4.35 15.12
C ILE A 101 -2.33 4.29 14.20
N PHE A 102 -3.48 3.81 14.65
CA PHE A 102 -4.69 3.77 13.82
C PHE A 102 -5.15 5.16 13.39
N GLU A 103 -5.17 6.13 14.31
CA GLU A 103 -5.49 7.53 13.96
C GLU A 103 -4.55 8.10 12.89
N ARG A 104 -3.26 7.72 12.96
CA ARG A 104 -2.26 8.10 11.96
C ARG A 104 -2.50 7.43 10.62
N VAL A 105 -2.91 6.15 10.60
CA VAL A 105 -3.29 5.46 9.36
C VAL A 105 -4.45 6.18 8.69
N GLU A 106 -5.50 6.54 9.43
CA GLU A 106 -6.65 7.26 8.89
C GLU A 106 -6.25 8.63 8.33
N ARG A 107 -5.34 9.33 9.02
CA ARG A 107 -4.82 10.61 8.53
C ARG A 107 -3.95 10.43 7.28
N ALA A 108 -3.07 9.44 7.27
CA ALA A 108 -2.21 9.12 6.13
C ALA A 108 -3.04 8.75 4.90
N TRP A 109 -4.15 8.02 5.07
CA TRP A 109 -5.08 7.73 4.00
C TRP A 109 -5.55 9.01 3.31
N ARG A 110 -6.06 9.99 4.06
CA ARG A 110 -6.52 11.29 3.51
C ARG A 110 -5.41 12.11 2.87
N GLN A 111 -4.15 11.89 3.26
CA GLN A 111 -3.00 12.58 2.65
C GLN A 111 -2.62 11.96 1.30
N TYR A 112 -2.76 10.64 1.15
CA TYR A 112 -2.36 9.91 -0.05
C TYR A 112 -3.50 9.63 -1.02
N GLN A 113 -4.75 9.68 -0.57
CA GLN A 113 -5.93 9.35 -1.35
C GLN A 113 -6.91 10.52 -1.33
N SER A 114 -7.48 10.84 -2.50
CA SER A 114 -8.43 11.95 -2.64
C SER A 114 -9.84 11.59 -2.19
N GLN A 115 -10.11 10.31 -1.92
CA GLN A 115 -11.42 9.77 -1.57
C GLN A 115 -11.26 8.65 -0.53
N GLY A 116 -12.38 8.29 0.06
CA GLY A 116 -12.50 7.18 0.99
C GLY A 116 -12.37 7.56 2.46
N VAL A 117 -13.05 6.76 3.27
CA VAL A 117 -13.04 6.84 4.73
C VAL A 117 -12.47 5.54 5.27
N VAL A 118 -11.50 5.66 6.17
CA VAL A 118 -10.91 4.54 6.89
C VAL A 118 -11.38 4.62 8.33
N THR A 119 -11.84 3.51 8.88
CA THR A 119 -12.18 3.37 10.29
C THR A 119 -11.58 2.08 10.83
N TRP A 120 -11.13 2.11 12.07
CA TRP A 120 -10.59 0.93 12.76
C TRP A 120 -11.37 0.61 14.03
N LYS A 121 -11.58 -0.67 14.27
CA LYS A 121 -12.14 -1.20 15.52
C LYS A 121 -11.17 -2.22 16.12
N ARG A 122 -10.69 -1.94 17.33
CA ARG A 122 -9.79 -2.84 18.06
C ARG A 122 -10.57 -3.98 18.72
N TYR A 123 -9.97 -5.17 18.73
CA TYR A 123 -10.48 -6.34 19.44
C TYR A 123 -9.39 -6.83 20.39
N GLY A 124 -9.46 -6.41 21.65
CA GLY A 124 -8.42 -6.71 22.63
C GLY A 124 -7.11 -5.98 22.32
N ASP A 125 -5.99 -6.60 22.62
CA ASP A 125 -4.69 -5.93 22.71
C ASP A 125 -3.78 -6.07 21.49
N THR A 126 -4.13 -7.00 20.60
CA THR A 126 -3.25 -7.48 19.53
C THR A 126 -3.99 -7.73 18.21
N ARG A 127 -5.25 -7.26 18.11
CA ARG A 127 -6.08 -7.39 16.92
C ARG A 127 -6.92 -6.15 16.68
N ALA A 128 -7.21 -5.87 15.42
CA ALA A 128 -8.15 -4.86 14.98
C ALA A 128 -8.75 -5.24 13.62
N SER A 129 -9.93 -4.72 13.30
CA SER A 129 -10.47 -4.75 11.95
C SER A 129 -10.60 -3.33 11.41
N GLY A 130 -10.19 -3.15 10.17
CA GLY A 130 -10.24 -1.87 9.46
C GLY A 130 -11.22 -1.95 8.32
N ILE A 131 -12.03 -0.91 8.13
CA ILE A 131 -12.94 -0.80 7.01
C ILE A 131 -12.55 0.44 6.21
N VAL A 132 -12.35 0.26 4.92
CA VAL A 132 -12.24 1.35 3.95
C VAL A 132 -13.52 1.39 3.13
N THR A 133 -14.13 2.57 3.04
CA THR A 133 -15.36 2.79 2.27
C THR A 133 -15.25 4.04 1.40
N ASP A 134 -16.19 4.25 0.48
CA ASP A 134 -16.31 5.45 -0.35
C ASP A 134 -15.10 5.70 -1.25
N VAL A 135 -14.48 4.64 -1.76
CA VAL A 135 -13.43 4.72 -2.78
C VAL A 135 -13.98 4.27 -4.14
N GLN A 136 -13.19 4.48 -5.20
CA GLN A 136 -13.55 4.04 -6.54
C GLN A 136 -12.31 3.59 -7.30
N GLY A 137 -12.43 2.50 -8.05
CA GLY A 137 -11.40 2.07 -9.01
C GLY A 137 -10.21 1.35 -8.39
N LEU A 138 -10.32 0.87 -7.14
CA LEU A 138 -9.29 0.01 -6.56
C LEU A 138 -9.45 -1.43 -7.04
N ASN A 139 -8.34 -2.12 -7.23
CA ASN A 139 -8.33 -3.55 -7.54
C ASN A 139 -7.71 -4.35 -6.39
N GLU A 140 -7.79 -5.67 -6.49
CA GLU A 140 -7.25 -6.59 -5.48
C GLU A 140 -5.77 -6.35 -5.18
N GLY A 141 -4.97 -6.07 -6.21
CA GLY A 141 -3.55 -5.75 -6.07
C GLY A 141 -3.31 -4.53 -5.18
N ILE A 142 -4.05 -3.44 -5.37
CA ILE A 142 -3.94 -2.27 -4.51
C ILE A 142 -4.34 -2.60 -3.07
N TRP A 143 -5.43 -3.34 -2.87
CA TRP A 143 -5.86 -3.70 -1.51
C TRP A 143 -4.84 -4.56 -0.78
N LEU A 144 -4.24 -5.54 -1.46
CA LEU A 144 -3.17 -6.35 -0.89
C LEU A 144 -1.91 -5.53 -0.62
N SER A 145 -1.60 -4.53 -1.46
CA SER A 145 -0.52 -3.57 -1.22
C SER A 145 -0.76 -2.73 0.03
N VAL A 146 -2.00 -2.26 0.24
CA VAL A 146 -2.40 -1.58 1.50
C VAL A 146 -2.20 -2.50 2.70
N ALA A 147 -2.60 -3.78 2.62
CA ALA A 147 -2.37 -4.74 3.68
C ALA A 147 -0.87 -4.90 4.02
N GLY A 148 -0.01 -5.05 3.01
CA GLY A 148 1.43 -5.14 3.22
C GLY A 148 2.05 -3.89 3.86
N ARG A 149 1.57 -2.69 3.49
CA ARG A 149 2.01 -1.43 4.11
C ARG A 149 1.64 -1.35 5.59
N LEU A 150 0.44 -1.83 5.96
CA LEU A 150 -0.04 -1.86 7.34
C LEU A 150 0.79 -2.82 8.20
N GLU A 151 1.15 -3.98 7.66
CA GLU A 151 2.03 -4.92 8.35
C GLU A 151 3.35 -4.23 8.75
N VAL A 152 4.02 -3.60 7.79
CA VAL A 152 5.30 -2.92 8.03
C VAL A 152 5.17 -1.75 9.00
N LEU A 153 4.06 -0.99 8.93
CA LEU A 153 3.81 0.08 9.90
C LEU A 153 3.76 -0.46 11.33
N PHE A 154 3.09 -1.59 11.56
CA PHE A 154 3.00 -2.20 12.88
C PHE A 154 4.33 -2.78 13.34
N GLU A 155 5.12 -3.36 12.44
CA GLU A 155 6.50 -3.78 12.73
C GLU A 155 7.36 -2.57 13.18
N PHE A 156 7.19 -1.41 12.54
CA PHE A 156 7.87 -0.16 12.93
C PHE A 156 7.35 0.43 14.23
N ALA A 157 6.07 0.23 14.56
CA ALA A 157 5.48 0.58 15.85
C ALA A 157 5.93 -0.34 17.00
N GLY A 158 6.74 -1.38 16.72
CA GLY A 158 7.32 -2.26 17.73
C GLY A 158 6.70 -3.66 17.78
N ALA A 159 5.76 -4.00 16.89
CA ALA A 159 5.34 -5.38 16.77
C ALA A 159 6.51 -6.26 16.29
N LYS A 160 6.66 -7.44 16.90
CA LYS A 160 7.65 -8.44 16.44
C LYS A 160 7.26 -9.02 15.08
N THR A 161 5.97 -9.23 14.89
CA THR A 161 5.34 -9.71 13.65
C THR A 161 3.95 -9.12 13.54
N SER A 162 3.50 -8.83 12.34
CA SER A 162 2.14 -8.41 12.01
C SER A 162 1.64 -9.15 10.77
N LEU A 163 0.33 -9.32 10.68
CA LEU A 163 -0.36 -9.91 9.53
C LEU A 163 -1.64 -9.11 9.31
N CYS A 164 -1.84 -8.64 8.08
CA CYS A 164 -3.04 -7.93 7.66
C CYS A 164 -3.74 -8.75 6.57
N GLU A 165 -4.86 -9.36 6.91
CA GLU A 165 -5.67 -10.15 6.00
C GLU A 165 -6.71 -9.29 5.30
N LEU A 166 -6.84 -9.44 3.98
CA LEU A 166 -7.92 -8.84 3.22
C LEU A 166 -9.12 -9.78 3.29
N VAL A 167 -10.09 -9.47 4.13
CA VAL A 167 -11.23 -10.35 4.45
C VAL A 167 -12.29 -10.31 3.35
N ARG A 168 -12.61 -9.10 2.90
CA ARG A 168 -13.53 -8.85 1.79
C ARG A 168 -13.12 -7.57 1.06
N PHE A 169 -13.37 -7.51 -0.23
CA PHE A 169 -13.15 -6.31 -1.01
C PHE A 169 -14.08 -6.21 -2.21
N THR A 170 -14.27 -4.99 -2.67
CA THR A 170 -14.86 -4.63 -3.96
C THR A 170 -13.94 -3.59 -4.61
N SER A 171 -14.37 -2.98 -5.72
CA SER A 171 -13.68 -1.81 -6.26
C SER A 171 -13.82 -0.55 -5.40
N ASN A 172 -14.75 -0.57 -4.44
CA ASN A 172 -15.20 0.62 -3.72
C ASN A 172 -15.00 0.54 -2.20
N ASP A 173 -14.84 -0.67 -1.67
CA ASP A 173 -14.70 -0.91 -0.24
C ASP A 173 -13.77 -2.09 0.04
N ALA A 174 -13.17 -2.12 1.23
CA ALA A 174 -12.42 -3.27 1.72
C ALA A 174 -12.51 -3.41 3.23
N VAL A 175 -12.41 -4.65 3.71
CA VAL A 175 -12.24 -4.96 5.14
C VAL A 175 -10.95 -5.72 5.34
N PHE A 176 -10.21 -5.25 6.33
CA PHE A 176 -8.93 -5.79 6.75
C PHE A 176 -9.04 -6.33 8.16
N ASP A 177 -8.47 -7.49 8.41
CA ASP A 177 -8.24 -7.99 9.76
C ASP A 177 -6.73 -7.97 10.05
N LEU A 178 -6.35 -7.18 11.04
CA LEU A 178 -4.97 -6.97 11.44
C LEU A 178 -4.71 -7.67 12.78
N ALA A 179 -3.66 -8.49 12.82
CA ALA A 179 -3.16 -9.10 14.04
C ALA A 179 -1.66 -8.83 14.19
N TRP A 180 -1.18 -8.65 15.42
CA TRP A 180 0.24 -8.43 15.70
C TRP A 180 0.71 -9.07 17.01
N LYS A 181 2.01 -9.33 17.13
CA LYS A 181 2.65 -9.80 18.38
C LYS A 181 3.46 -8.67 18.99
N LYS A 182 3.19 -8.36 20.26
CA LYS A 182 3.98 -7.38 21.05
C LYS A 182 5.40 -7.90 21.26
N SER A 183 6.36 -6.98 21.36
CA SER A 183 7.77 -7.25 21.66
C SER A 183 7.97 -7.74 23.09
#